data_AF-A0A926HVG7-F1
#
_entry.id   AF-A0A926HVG7-F1
#
_cell.length_a   1.000
_cell.length_b   1.000
_cell.length_c   1.000
_cell.angle_alpha   90.00
_cell.angle_beta   90.00
_cell.angle_gamma   90.00
#
_symmetry.space_group_name_H-M   'P 1'
#
loop_
_entity.id
_entity.type
_entity.pdbx_description
1 polymer ?
#
loop_
_entity_poly.entity_id
_entity_poly.type
_entity_poly.pdbx_seq_one_letter_code
_entity_poly.pdbx_strand_id
1 'polypeptide(L)'
;MYCRVCGEQYETGKPNCPRCKAAAGVGTNYCYNCGERTVPGSAVCPKCGAVLYVNSGYQPGAGQSYQNTNQGPWQQPYYGAPSGYSQKSKLVAGLLGIFLGYIGIHNFYLGFTSRAVLQIVVTVLTCGIGGLWGFIEGILIIAGNIQTDANGVPLRD
;
A
#
# COMPACT_ATOMS: atom_id res chain seq x y z
N MET A 1 -22.10 -8.15 -21.37
CA MET A 1 -21.89 -7.16 -20.28
C MET A 1 -23.18 -6.38 -20.09
N TYR A 2 -23.37 -5.71 -18.95
CA TYR A 2 -24.60 -4.96 -18.64
C TYR A 2 -24.33 -3.46 -18.51
N CYS A 3 -25.25 -2.63 -19.02
CA CYS A 3 -25.11 -1.18 -18.96
C CYS A 3 -25.22 -0.68 -17.52
N ARG A 4 -24.22 0.08 -17.06
CA ARG A 4 -24.17 0.55 -15.67
C ARG A 4 -25.08 1.75 -15.38
N VAL A 5 -25.77 2.28 -16.40
CA VAL A 5 -26.77 3.35 -16.28
C VAL A 5 -28.20 2.83 -16.28
N CYS A 6 -28.54 1.86 -17.15
CA CYS A 6 -29.92 1.39 -17.34
C CYS A 6 -30.15 -0.11 -17.10
N GLY A 7 -29.10 -0.91 -16.88
CA GLY A 7 -29.21 -2.35 -16.60
C GLY A 7 -29.42 -3.25 -17.82
N GLU A 8 -29.47 -2.70 -19.04
CA GLU A 8 -29.67 -3.49 -20.27
C GLU A 8 -28.44 -4.34 -20.62
N GLN A 9 -28.66 -5.56 -21.13
CA GLN A 9 -27.59 -6.39 -21.70
C GLN A 9 -27.03 -5.74 -22.96
N TYR A 10 -25.71 -5.67 -23.08
CA TYR A 10 -25.02 -5.19 -24.28
C TYR A 10 -23.80 -6.03 -24.61
N GLU A 11 -23.52 -6.15 -25.90
CA GLU A 11 -22.40 -6.91 -26.44
C GLU A 11 -21.07 -6.22 -26.13
N THR A 12 -20.09 -7.05 -25.77
CA THR A 12 -18.69 -6.63 -25.54
C THR A 12 -18.14 -6.00 -26.81
N GLY A 13 -17.61 -4.77 -26.71
CA GLY A 13 -16.95 -4.07 -27.83
C GLY A 13 -17.79 -2.98 -28.51
N LYS A 14 -19.07 -2.81 -28.14
CA LYS A 14 -19.85 -1.65 -28.59
C LYS A 14 -19.57 -0.41 -27.73
N PRO A 15 -19.35 0.78 -28.33
CA PRO A 15 -18.96 1.99 -27.58
C PRO A 15 -20.10 2.55 -26.72
N ASN A 16 -21.36 2.27 -27.09
CA ASN A 16 -22.54 2.82 -26.43
C ASN A 16 -23.60 1.73 -26.19
N CYS A 17 -24.35 1.89 -25.11
CA CYS A 17 -25.51 1.06 -24.80
C CYS A 17 -26.64 1.28 -25.83
N PRO A 18 -27.27 0.22 -26.37
CA PRO A 18 -28.36 0.34 -27.35
C PRO A 18 -29.63 1.00 -26.79
N ARG A 19 -29.83 0.95 -25.47
CA ARG A 19 -31.04 1.47 -24.82
C ARG A 19 -30.91 2.91 -24.34
N CYS A 20 -29.90 3.22 -23.52
CA CYS A 20 -29.74 4.55 -22.93
C CYS A 20 -28.65 5.40 -23.59
N LYS A 21 -27.95 4.87 -24.60
CA LYS A 21 -26.83 5.53 -25.31
C LYS A 21 -25.62 5.89 -24.45
N ALA A 22 -25.61 5.55 -23.16
CA ALA A 22 -24.45 5.73 -22.28
C ALA A 22 -23.23 4.98 -22.82
N ALA A 23 -22.06 5.59 -22.71
CA ALA A 23 -20.81 4.96 -23.14
C ALA A 23 -20.48 3.72 -22.28
N ALA A 24 -19.77 2.76 -22.87
CA ALA A 24 -19.32 1.57 -22.16
C ALA A 24 -18.51 1.96 -20.90
N GLY A 25 -18.85 1.37 -19.76
CA GLY A 25 -18.20 1.63 -18.48
C GLY A 25 -18.72 2.84 -17.68
N VAL A 26 -19.56 3.70 -18.27
CA VAL A 26 -20.13 4.87 -17.58
C VAL A 26 -21.31 4.45 -16.69
N GLY A 27 -21.35 4.98 -15.46
CA GLY A 27 -22.45 4.80 -14.50
C GLY A 27 -22.15 3.83 -13.37
N THR A 28 -22.94 3.93 -12.30
CA THR A 28 -22.80 3.12 -11.07
C THR A 28 -24.14 2.62 -10.53
N ASN A 29 -25.20 2.67 -11.34
CA ASN A 29 -26.55 2.26 -10.93
C ASN A 29 -26.76 0.75 -11.08
N TYR A 30 -26.00 0.10 -11.96
CA TYR A 30 -26.09 -1.34 -12.23
C TYR A 30 -24.72 -1.99 -12.36
N CYS A 31 -24.66 -3.28 -12.01
CA CYS A 31 -23.47 -4.11 -12.13
C CYS A 31 -23.21 -4.48 -13.59
N TYR A 32 -21.98 -4.31 -14.07
CA TYR A 32 -21.60 -4.68 -15.45
C TYR A 32 -21.60 -6.20 -15.69
N ASN A 33 -21.50 -7.00 -14.62
CA ASN A 33 -21.39 -8.45 -14.72
C ASN A 33 -22.76 -9.14 -14.69
N CYS A 34 -23.62 -8.80 -13.73
CA CYS A 34 -24.90 -9.49 -13.54
C CYS A 34 -26.16 -8.63 -13.77
N GLY A 35 -26.00 -7.33 -14.02
CA GLY A 35 -27.13 -6.42 -14.26
C GLY A 35 -27.94 -6.02 -13.02
N GLU A 36 -27.55 -6.45 -11.82
CA GLU A 36 -28.24 -6.08 -10.59
C GLU A 36 -28.04 -4.60 -10.25
N ARG A 37 -29.04 -3.96 -9.60
CA ARG A 37 -28.88 -2.60 -9.09
C ARG A 37 -27.75 -2.55 -8.06
N THR A 38 -26.88 -1.57 -8.20
CA THR A 38 -25.73 -1.39 -7.32
C THR A 38 -25.95 -0.20 -6.41
N VAL A 39 -25.54 -0.35 -5.14
CA VAL A 39 -25.64 0.74 -4.18
C VAL A 39 -24.49 1.73 -4.41
N PRO A 40 -24.74 3.06 -4.38
CA PRO A 40 -23.67 4.05 -4.44
C PRO A 40 -22.62 3.79 -3.37
N GLY A 41 -21.35 3.73 -3.76
CA GLY A 41 -20.24 3.43 -2.83
C GLY A 41 -19.96 1.95 -2.58
N SER A 42 -20.71 1.01 -3.18
CA SER A 42 -20.33 -0.40 -3.11
C SER A 42 -19.08 -0.70 -3.94
N ALA A 43 -18.07 -1.28 -3.29
CA ALA A 43 -16.87 -1.77 -3.96
C ALA A 43 -17.12 -3.09 -4.72
N VAL A 44 -18.12 -3.87 -4.29
CA VAL A 44 -18.42 -5.21 -4.81
C VAL A 44 -19.92 -5.38 -4.97
N CYS A 45 -20.34 -6.06 -6.04
CA CYS A 45 -21.74 -6.38 -6.29
C CYS A 45 -22.24 -7.40 -5.28
N PRO A 46 -23.34 -7.11 -4.54
CA PRO A 46 -23.86 -8.04 -3.53
C PRO A 46 -24.43 -9.33 -4.14
N LYS A 47 -24.76 -9.34 -5.43
CA LYS A 47 -25.37 -10.51 -6.09
C LYS A 47 -24.37 -11.45 -6.76
N CYS A 48 -23.29 -10.93 -7.35
CA CYS A 48 -22.37 -11.74 -8.16
C CYS A 48 -20.90 -11.61 -7.76
N GLY A 49 -20.57 -10.80 -6.75
CA GLY A 49 -19.18 -10.61 -6.32
C GLY A 49 -18.31 -9.81 -7.28
N ALA A 50 -18.85 -9.28 -8.38
CA ALA A 50 -18.08 -8.45 -9.30
C ALA A 50 -17.66 -7.13 -8.65
N VAL A 51 -16.39 -6.76 -8.78
CA VAL A 51 -15.84 -5.49 -8.29
C VAL A 51 -16.41 -4.31 -9.06
N LEU A 52 -17.12 -3.41 -8.38
CA LEU A 52 -17.88 -2.29 -8.95
C LEU A 52 -17.08 -1.00 -8.88
N TYR A 53 -16.02 -0.88 -9.66
CA TYR A 53 -15.24 0.36 -9.68
C TYR A 53 -16.10 1.54 -10.17
N VAL A 54 -16.34 2.51 -9.28
CA VAL A 54 -16.96 3.80 -9.59
C VAL A 54 -15.96 4.57 -10.44
N ASN A 55 -16.19 4.68 -11.75
CA ASN A 55 -15.43 5.62 -12.57
C ASN A 55 -16.11 6.99 -12.47
N SER A 56 -15.83 7.69 -11.37
CA SER A 56 -16.02 9.13 -11.26
C SER A 56 -14.64 9.77 -11.25
N GLY A 57 -14.12 10.10 -12.43
CA GLY A 57 -13.02 11.06 -12.59
C GLY A 57 -11.67 10.76 -11.96
N TYR A 58 -11.40 9.55 -11.44
CA TYR A 58 -10.07 9.19 -10.94
C TYR A 58 -9.33 8.29 -11.93
N GLN A 59 -8.24 8.85 -12.43
CA GLN A 59 -7.28 8.31 -13.39
C GLN A 59 -6.72 6.94 -12.93
N PRO A 60 -6.40 6.01 -13.86
CA PRO A 60 -5.82 4.72 -13.52
C PRO A 60 -4.39 4.92 -12.99
N GLY A 61 -4.27 5.02 -11.67
CA GLY A 61 -3.02 4.90 -10.94
C GLY A 61 -2.94 3.49 -10.36
N ALA A 62 -2.11 2.63 -10.95
CA ALA A 62 -1.69 1.41 -10.31
C ALA A 62 -0.94 1.77 -9.01
N GLY A 63 -1.59 1.50 -7.87
CA GLY A 63 -1.07 1.79 -6.55
C GLY A 63 -2.07 1.36 -5.50
N GLN A 64 -2.08 0.07 -5.20
CA GLN A 64 -2.99 -0.55 -4.24
C GLN A 64 -2.73 0.00 -2.83
N SER A 65 -3.81 0.50 -2.25
CA SER A 65 -3.97 0.84 -0.84
C SER A 65 -3.77 -0.41 0.01
N TYR A 66 -2.74 -0.41 0.87
CA TYR A 66 -2.69 -1.29 2.03
C TYR A 66 -3.23 -0.47 3.21
N GLN A 67 -4.48 -0.73 3.59
CA GLN A 67 -5.02 -0.32 4.88
C GLN A 67 -4.41 -1.23 5.95
N ASN A 68 -3.65 -0.68 6.90
CA ASN A 68 -3.34 -1.38 8.13
C ASN A 68 -4.03 -0.69 9.32
N THR A 69 -5.00 -1.41 9.85
CA THR A 69 -5.75 -1.10 11.05
C THR A 69 -4.93 -1.56 12.27
N ASN A 70 -4.02 -0.72 12.77
CA ASN A 70 -3.60 -0.83 14.16
C ASN A 70 -3.12 0.52 14.70
N GLN A 71 -3.93 1.07 15.59
CA GLN A 71 -3.83 2.42 16.15
C GLN A 71 -2.89 2.43 17.35
N GLY A 72 -1.92 3.35 17.36
CA GLY A 72 -1.14 3.74 18.55
C GLY A 72 -0.99 5.28 18.64
N PRO A 73 -0.90 5.89 19.84
CA PRO A 73 -1.32 7.28 20.09
C PRO A 73 -0.34 8.41 19.70
N TRP A 74 0.60 8.19 18.80
CA TRP A 74 1.57 9.23 18.41
C TRP A 74 1.67 9.34 16.89
N GLN A 75 0.87 10.26 16.34
CA GLN A 75 0.74 10.52 14.90
C GLN A 75 1.90 11.42 14.42
N GLN A 76 2.69 10.95 13.46
CA GLN A 76 3.66 11.80 12.74
C GLN A 76 3.23 12.10 11.31
N PRO A 77 3.60 13.27 10.76
CA PRO A 77 3.01 13.85 9.55
C PRO A 77 3.30 13.01 8.31
N TYR A 78 2.23 12.63 7.61
CA TYR A 78 2.26 11.84 6.39
C TYR A 78 2.72 12.70 5.20
N TYR A 79 3.97 12.51 4.78
CA TYR A 79 4.44 12.96 3.47
C TYR A 79 4.33 11.79 2.49
N GLY A 80 3.39 11.89 1.55
CA GLY A 80 3.17 10.87 0.54
C GLY A 80 4.44 10.60 -0.27
N ALA A 81 4.75 9.33 -0.48
CA ALA A 81 5.91 8.92 -1.27
C ALA A 81 5.84 9.48 -2.70
N PRO A 82 6.93 9.99 -3.27
CA PRO A 82 6.94 10.50 -4.63
C PRO A 82 6.56 9.40 -5.63
N SER A 83 5.82 9.77 -6.68
CA SER A 83 5.33 8.84 -7.71
C SER A 83 6.48 8.07 -8.36
N GLY A 84 6.50 6.75 -8.15
CA GLY A 84 7.58 5.84 -8.59
C GLY A 84 8.45 5.27 -7.46
N TYR A 85 8.26 5.73 -6.22
CA TYR A 85 8.97 5.22 -5.06
C TYR A 85 8.33 3.91 -4.53
N SER A 86 9.05 2.79 -4.65
CA SER A 86 8.60 1.51 -4.11
C SER A 86 8.76 1.46 -2.60
N GLN A 87 7.64 1.41 -1.87
CA GLN A 87 7.65 1.32 -0.40
C GLN A 87 8.41 0.08 0.08
N LYS A 88 9.27 0.28 1.08
CA LYS A 88 10.07 -0.79 1.69
C LYS A 88 9.23 -1.58 2.70
N SER A 89 9.40 -2.90 2.75
CA SER A 89 8.68 -3.74 3.70
C SER A 89 9.25 -3.66 5.13
N LYS A 90 8.37 -3.39 6.10
CA LYS A 90 8.62 -3.35 7.54
C LYS A 90 9.05 -4.70 8.07
N LEU A 91 8.38 -5.77 7.65
CA LEU A 91 8.70 -7.13 8.06
C LEU A 91 10.11 -7.53 7.60
N VAL A 92 10.48 -7.15 6.38
CA VAL A 92 11.84 -7.38 5.84
C VAL A 92 12.87 -6.54 6.60
N ALA A 93 12.59 -5.25 6.86
CA ALA A 93 13.48 -4.39 7.65
C ALA A 93 13.70 -4.93 9.07
N GLY A 94 12.63 -5.41 9.71
CA GLY A 94 12.67 -6.00 11.05
C GLY A 94 13.41 -7.33 11.11
N LEU A 95 13.15 -8.25 10.17
CA LEU A 95 13.86 -9.53 10.08
C LEU A 95 15.36 -9.31 9.79
N LEU A 96 15.70 -8.39 8.89
CA LEU A 96 17.10 -7.97 8.66
C LEU A 96 17.73 -7.40 9.93
N GLY A 97 16.94 -6.71 10.77
CA GLY A 97 17.38 -6.19 12.06
C GLY A 97 17.62 -7.28 13.11
N ILE A 98 16.84 -8.35 13.12
CA ILE A 98 17.05 -9.47 14.07
C ILE A 98 18.22 -10.35 13.64
N PHE A 99 18.27 -10.76 12.38
CA PHE A 99 19.27 -11.71 11.88
C PHE A 99 20.62 -11.06 11.55
N LEU A 100 20.61 -9.83 11.05
CA LEU A 100 21.80 -9.09 10.62
C LEU A 100 21.95 -7.75 11.36
N GLY A 101 21.30 -7.62 12.52
CA GLY A 101 21.33 -6.43 13.38
C GLY A 101 22.72 -6.04 13.85
N TYR A 102 23.58 -7.03 14.07
CA TYR A 102 24.94 -6.80 14.52
C TYR A 102 25.82 -6.06 13.50
N ILE A 103 25.47 -6.14 12.20
CA ILE A 103 26.14 -5.42 11.11
C ILE A 103 25.45 -4.08 10.82
N GLY A 104 24.15 -3.95 11.14
CA GLY A 104 23.37 -2.74 10.86
C GLY A 104 22.76 -2.68 9.45
N ILE A 105 22.56 -3.82 8.79
CA ILE A 105 22.05 -3.90 7.40
C ILE A 105 20.61 -3.37 7.26
N HIS A 106 19.81 -3.47 8.32
CA HIS A 106 18.46 -2.92 8.34
C HIS A 106 18.45 -1.38 8.19
N ASN A 107 19.45 -0.68 8.73
CA ASN A 107 19.60 0.77 8.56
C ASN A 107 19.97 1.15 7.11
N PHE A 108 20.76 0.33 6.43
CA PHE A 108 21.00 0.49 4.98
C PHE A 108 19.74 0.23 4.16
N TYR A 109 18.94 -0.77 4.55
CA TYR A 109 17.68 -1.11 3.87
C TYR A 109 16.64 0.02 3.97
N LEU A 110 16.59 0.70 5.12
CA LEU A 110 15.74 1.87 5.36
C LEU A 110 16.30 3.17 4.76
N GLY A 111 17.50 3.16 4.19
CA GLY A 111 18.15 4.34 3.61
C GLY A 111 18.84 5.26 4.62
N PHE A 112 18.94 4.87 5.89
CA PHE A 112 19.66 5.61 6.94
C PHE A 112 21.17 5.32 6.87
N THR A 113 21.81 5.64 5.76
CA THR A 113 23.23 5.33 5.49
C THR A 113 24.16 5.90 6.56
N SER A 114 23.92 7.13 7.03
CA SER A 114 24.74 7.75 8.08
C SER A 114 24.67 6.99 9.41
N ARG A 115 23.48 6.50 9.79
CA ARG A 115 23.32 5.69 11.02
C ARG A 115 23.96 4.32 10.85
N ALA A 116 23.81 3.73 9.68
CA ALA A 116 24.37 2.42 9.37
C ALA A 116 25.91 2.42 9.39
N VAL A 117 26.54 3.44 8.79
CA VAL A 117 28.01 3.62 8.82
C VAL A 117 28.49 3.90 10.24
N LEU A 118 27.79 4.76 11.00
CA LEU A 118 28.14 5.02 12.40
C LEU A 118 28.07 3.74 13.23
N GLN A 119 27.03 2.93 13.03
CA GLN A 119 26.85 1.67 13.75
C GLN A 119 27.99 0.68 13.46
N ILE A 120 28.46 0.59 12.20
CA ILE A 120 29.62 -0.23 11.82
C ILE A 120 30.90 0.27 12.50
N VAL A 121 31.14 1.58 12.48
CA VAL A 121 32.32 2.16 13.14
C VAL A 121 32.28 1.88 14.64
N VAL A 122 31.14 2.06 15.28
CA VAL A 122 30.97 1.77 16.71
C VAL A 122 31.13 0.28 17.01
N THR A 123 30.55 -0.62 16.21
CA THR A 123 30.74 -2.07 16.42
C THR A 123 32.19 -2.50 16.26
N VAL A 124 32.92 -1.97 15.29
CA VAL A 124 34.35 -2.29 15.12
C VAL A 124 35.17 -1.74 16.28
N LEU A 125 34.93 -0.49 16.71
CA LEU A 125 35.67 0.14 17.81
C LEU A 125 35.35 -0.46 19.19
N THR A 126 34.14 -1.02 19.37
CA THR A 126 33.68 -1.62 20.64
C THR A 126 33.77 -3.15 20.64
N CYS A 127 34.51 -3.76 19.70
CA CYS A 127 34.66 -5.21 19.56
C CYS A 127 33.31 -5.97 19.51
N GLY A 128 32.32 -5.41 18.82
CA GLY A 128 31.01 -6.04 18.57
C GLY A 128 29.91 -5.68 19.57
N ILE A 129 30.19 -4.92 20.63
CA ILE A 129 29.17 -4.51 21.62
C ILE A 129 28.09 -3.61 20.98
N GLY A 130 28.46 -2.79 20.00
CA GLY A 130 27.51 -2.00 19.22
C GLY A 130 26.44 -2.81 18.46
N GLY A 131 26.56 -4.14 18.38
CA GLY A 131 25.59 -4.99 17.69
C GLY A 131 24.29 -5.16 18.46
N LEU A 132 24.33 -5.01 19.79
CA LEU A 132 23.15 -5.03 20.65
C LEU A 132 22.21 -3.85 20.37
N TRP A 133 22.78 -2.69 20.02
CA TRP A 133 22.01 -1.51 19.59
C TRP A 133 21.14 -1.83 18.37
N GLY A 134 21.74 -2.44 17.33
CA GLY A 134 21.04 -2.82 16.11
C GLY A 134 20.00 -3.92 16.29
N PHE A 135 20.22 -4.82 17.25
CA PHE A 135 19.23 -5.84 17.61
C PHE A 135 17.97 -5.23 18.24
N ILE A 136 18.16 -4.25 19.14
CA ILE A 136 17.06 -3.52 19.79
C ILE A 136 16.26 -2.71 18.75
N GLU A 137 16.95 -2.04 17.80
CA GLU A 137 16.29 -1.34 16.70
C GLU A 137 15.49 -2.29 15.80
N GLY A 138 16.02 -3.48 15.50
CA GLY A 138 15.29 -4.52 14.75
C GLY A 138 13.95 -4.91 15.40
N ILE A 139 13.93 -5.08 16.73
CA ILE A 139 12.72 -5.38 17.49
C ILE A 139 11.74 -4.20 17.47
N LEU A 140 12.24 -2.97 17.62
CA LEU A 140 11.42 -1.74 17.59
C LEU A 140 10.74 -1.51 16.23
N ILE A 141 11.38 -1.91 15.13
CA ILE A 141 10.80 -1.87 13.78
C ILE A 141 9.63 -2.85 13.66
N ILE A 142 9.78 -4.10 14.13
CA ILE A 142 8.68 -5.09 14.11
C ILE A 142 7.55 -4.68 15.05
N ALA A 143 7.89 -4.20 16.25
CA ALA A 143 6.94 -3.68 17.23
C ALA A 143 6.17 -2.44 16.73
N GLY A 144 6.59 -1.85 15.60
CA GLY A 144 5.89 -0.74 14.97
C GLY A 144 6.12 0.60 15.65
N ASN A 145 7.17 0.72 16.45
CA ASN A 145 7.61 2.01 16.98
C ASN A 145 8.34 2.82 15.89
N ILE A 146 9.05 2.12 14.98
CA ILE A 146 9.72 2.72 13.81
C ILE A 146 8.95 2.31 12.55
N GLN A 147 8.33 3.29 11.89
CA GLN A 147 7.40 3.05 10.78
C GLN A 147 7.80 3.74 9.48
N THR A 148 8.89 4.50 9.48
CA THR A 148 9.30 5.35 8.36
C THR A 148 10.72 5.04 7.91
N ASP A 149 10.95 5.19 6.60
CA ASP A 149 12.28 5.14 6.01
C ASP A 149 12.97 6.52 6.07
N ALA A 150 14.22 6.59 5.58
CA ALA A 150 14.99 7.83 5.53
C ALA A 150 14.39 8.94 4.65
N ASN A 151 13.46 8.58 3.77
CA ASN A 151 12.74 9.49 2.88
C ASN A 151 11.39 9.92 3.47
N GLY A 152 11.09 9.55 4.71
CA GLY A 152 9.82 9.86 5.39
C GLY A 152 8.64 9.05 4.88
N VAL A 153 8.90 7.99 4.10
CA VAL A 153 7.88 7.12 3.53
C VAL A 153 7.55 6.00 4.51
N PRO A 154 6.25 5.73 4.79
CA PRO A 154 5.87 4.65 5.68
C PRO A 154 6.24 3.28 5.10
N LEU A 155 6.69 2.40 5.99
CA LEU A 155 7.03 1.02 5.68
C LEU A 155 5.76 0.21 5.46
N ARG A 156 5.76 -0.61 4.41
CA ARG A 156 4.65 -1.52 4.11
C ARG A 156 4.69 -2.72 5.05
N ASP A 157 3.55 -3.16 5.55
CA ASP A 157 3.48 -4.41 6.32
C ASP A 157 3.90 -5.65 5.50
#